data_AF-A0A537LGA6-F1
#
_entry.id   AF-A0A537LGA6-F1
#
_cell.length_a   1.000
_cell.length_b   1.000
_cell.length_c   1.000
_cell.angle_alpha   90.00
_cell.angle_beta   90.00
_cell.angle_gamma   90.00
#
_symmetry.space_group_name_H-M   'P 1'
#
loop_
_entity.id
_entity.type
_entity.pdbx_description
1 polymer ?
#
loop_
_entity_poly.entity_id
_entity_poly.type
_entity_poly.pdbx_seq_one_letter_code
_entity_poly.pdbx_strand_id
1 'polypeptide(L)'
;MRVCVFWRFSSIGKRVLPLIVIAALLLLPDSGSHEVRAQGTEPQITIVSPKDGEVVTANAVPIILQISNWTLDCSLAGTPNKAGTGHWHLLLDKGLVNMICDPVSTLILQNVKPGKHLLAAVPAQNDHEELEKAEVKATFDYQPAHPLPPVTGLNLGKPSVTILSPKNGATVSGQTFSLVFDVRNFRLS
;
A
#
# COMPACT_ATOMS: atom_id res chain seq x y z
N MET A 1 85.70 18.94 11.78
CA MET A 1 86.23 19.11 13.15
C MET A 1 85.47 18.14 14.06
N ARG A 2 86.18 17.11 14.59
CA ARG A 2 85.83 16.12 15.65
C ARG A 2 84.60 15.20 15.42
N VAL A 3 84.55 13.90 15.74
CA VAL A 3 85.43 12.74 16.04
C VAL A 3 84.44 11.57 16.34
N CYS A 4 84.75 10.35 15.88
CA CYS A 4 84.54 8.99 16.48
C CYS A 4 83.57 8.77 17.67
N VAL A 5 83.00 7.60 18.04
CA VAL A 5 82.91 6.18 17.62
C VAL A 5 82.19 5.46 18.81
N PHE A 6 81.25 4.52 18.52
CA PHE A 6 80.79 3.36 19.35
C PHE A 6 80.21 3.58 20.80
N TRP A 7 79.59 2.65 21.57
CA TRP A 7 79.56 1.17 21.68
C TRP A 7 78.27 0.67 22.41
N ARG A 8 77.75 -0.49 21.96
CA ARG A 8 77.10 -1.66 22.62
C ARG A 8 75.98 -1.59 23.70
N PHE A 9 74.94 -2.40 23.39
CA PHE A 9 74.21 -3.43 24.17
C PHE A 9 73.80 -3.18 25.63
N SER A 10 72.50 -3.35 25.88
CA SER A 10 72.03 -4.25 26.94
C SER A 10 70.75 -4.96 26.49
N SER A 11 70.77 -6.29 26.58
CA SER A 11 69.65 -7.18 26.24
C SER A 11 68.80 -7.41 27.49
N ILE A 12 67.48 -7.29 27.39
CA ILE A 12 66.54 -7.89 28.35
C ILE A 12 65.50 -8.69 27.56
N GLY A 13 65.84 -9.97 27.37
CA GLY A 13 65.12 -11.08 28.01
C GLY A 13 63.60 -11.01 28.14
N LYS A 14 62.92 -11.50 27.11
CA LYS A 14 61.80 -12.46 27.13
C LYS A 14 60.83 -12.43 28.33
N ARG A 15 59.58 -12.04 28.06
CA ARG A 15 58.39 -12.74 28.59
C ARG A 15 57.37 -12.90 27.47
N VAL A 16 57.25 -14.14 26.99
CA VAL A 16 56.19 -14.56 26.08
C VAL A 16 55.01 -14.94 26.96
N LEU A 17 53.91 -14.18 26.90
CA LEU A 17 52.61 -14.66 27.37
C LEU A 17 51.84 -15.14 26.13
N PRO A 18 51.21 -16.32 26.18
CA PRO A 18 50.39 -16.79 25.07
C PRO A 18 49.14 -15.90 24.97
N LEU A 19 48.90 -15.35 23.78
CA LEU A 19 47.63 -14.74 23.44
C LEU A 19 46.56 -15.84 23.46
N ILE A 20 45.77 -15.90 24.53
CA ILE A 20 44.50 -16.63 24.52
C ILE A 20 43.56 -15.79 23.67
N VAL A 21 43.31 -16.22 22.44
CA VAL A 21 42.23 -15.68 21.60
C VAL A 21 40.92 -16.21 22.18
N ILE A 22 40.32 -15.44 23.09
CA ILE A 22 38.92 -15.61 23.45
C ILE A 22 38.12 -15.06 22.28
N ALA A 23 37.62 -15.95 21.42
CA ALA A 23 36.56 -15.62 20.49
C ALA A 23 35.30 -15.34 21.32
N ALA A 24 35.13 -14.09 21.75
CA ALA A 24 33.87 -13.61 22.28
C ALA A 24 32.88 -13.61 21.11
N LEU A 25 32.07 -14.66 21.02
CA LEU A 25 30.88 -14.69 20.18
C LEU A 25 29.94 -13.61 20.73
N LEU A 26 30.07 -12.40 20.19
CA LEU A 26 29.14 -11.32 20.41
C LEU A 26 27.79 -11.80 19.88
N LEU A 27 26.92 -12.24 20.80
CA LEU A 27 25.49 -12.33 20.58
C LEU A 27 25.02 -10.90 20.31
N LEU A 28 25.10 -10.49 19.04
CA LEU A 28 24.36 -9.35 18.55
C LEU A 28 22.89 -9.65 18.85
N PRO A 29 22.16 -8.79 19.59
CA PRO A 29 20.72 -8.90 19.60
C PRO A 29 20.28 -8.79 18.15
N ASP A 30 19.64 -9.84 17.65
CA ASP A 30 18.96 -9.83 16.36
C ASP A 30 18.02 -8.63 16.43
N SER A 31 18.44 -7.54 15.80
CA SER A 31 17.61 -6.35 15.61
C SER A 31 16.67 -6.70 14.48
N GLY A 32 15.84 -7.72 14.74
CA GLY A 32 14.61 -7.91 14.01
C GLY A 32 13.92 -6.57 14.10
N SER A 33 13.84 -5.89 12.97
CA SER A 33 12.88 -4.83 12.75
C SER A 33 11.50 -5.47 12.89
N HIS A 34 11.09 -5.67 14.14
CA HIS A 34 9.70 -5.72 14.49
C HIS A 34 9.21 -4.32 14.17
N GLU A 35 8.76 -4.13 12.93
CA GLU A 35 7.80 -3.08 12.64
C GLU A 35 6.75 -3.20 13.73
N VAL A 36 6.73 -2.21 14.62
CA VAL A 36 5.61 -1.98 15.51
C VAL A 36 4.49 -1.54 14.58
N ARG A 37 3.87 -2.50 13.90
CA ARG A 37 2.55 -2.33 13.32
C ARG A 37 1.72 -1.85 14.50
N ALA A 38 1.24 -0.62 14.43
CA ALA A 38 0.24 -0.17 15.38
C ALA A 38 -0.83 -1.26 15.39
N GLN A 39 -1.05 -1.90 16.54
CA GLN A 39 -2.19 -2.79 16.73
C GLN A 39 -3.42 -1.89 16.69
N GLY A 40 -3.78 -1.47 15.48
CA GLY A 40 -5.07 -0.88 15.19
C GLY A 40 -6.13 -1.89 15.60
N THR A 41 -7.21 -1.39 16.19
CA THR A 41 -8.40 -2.19 16.37
C THR A 41 -8.77 -2.78 15.01
N GLU A 42 -8.77 -4.10 14.88
CA GLU A 42 -8.99 -4.74 13.58
C GLU A 42 -10.41 -4.38 13.09
N PRO A 43 -10.55 -3.84 11.87
CA PRO A 43 -11.86 -3.46 11.36
C PRO A 43 -12.77 -4.67 11.32
N GLN A 44 -13.99 -4.50 11.80
CA GLN A 44 -15.04 -5.50 11.67
C GLN A 44 -16.01 -4.98 10.62
N ILE A 45 -15.99 -5.59 9.43
CA ILE A 45 -16.85 -5.21 8.32
C ILE A 45 -17.74 -6.38 7.90
N THR A 46 -18.95 -6.08 7.48
CA THR A 46 -19.84 -7.05 6.82
C THR A 46 -20.58 -6.38 5.67
N ILE A 47 -20.83 -7.13 4.60
CA ILE A 47 -21.66 -6.67 3.49
C ILE A 47 -23.12 -6.91 3.87
N VAL A 48 -23.88 -5.82 3.97
CA VAL A 48 -25.34 -5.83 4.17
C VAL A 48 -26.07 -5.91 2.83
N SER A 49 -25.53 -5.22 1.81
CA SER A 49 -26.03 -5.23 0.44
C SER A 49 -24.87 -5.12 -0.55
N PRO A 50 -24.89 -5.87 -1.68
CA PRO A 50 -25.88 -6.89 -2.03
C PRO A 50 -25.83 -8.09 -1.08
N LYS A 51 -26.95 -8.79 -0.91
CA LYS A 51 -26.93 -10.08 -0.21
C LYS A 51 -26.17 -11.09 -1.04
N ASP A 52 -25.52 -12.04 -0.39
CA ASP A 52 -24.86 -13.13 -1.11
C ASP A 52 -25.85 -13.92 -1.96
N GLY A 53 -25.53 -14.08 -3.25
CA GLY A 53 -26.37 -14.70 -4.25
C GLY A 53 -27.53 -13.84 -4.77
N GLU A 54 -27.61 -12.55 -4.41
CA GLU A 54 -28.67 -11.66 -4.87
C GLU A 54 -28.72 -11.55 -6.40
N VAL A 55 -29.92 -11.62 -6.98
CA VAL A 55 -30.13 -11.35 -8.40
C VAL A 55 -30.34 -9.85 -8.58
N VAL A 56 -29.42 -9.21 -9.32
CA VAL A 56 -29.46 -7.78 -9.60
C VAL A 56 -29.98 -7.57 -11.01
N THR A 57 -31.09 -6.87 -11.15
CA THR A 57 -31.67 -6.51 -12.47
C THR A 57 -31.48 -5.05 -12.86
N ALA A 58 -31.06 -4.21 -11.91
CA ALA A 58 -30.73 -2.81 -12.14
C ALA A 58 -29.28 -2.63 -12.64
N ASN A 59 -29.01 -1.51 -13.31
CA ASN A 59 -27.66 -1.19 -13.82
C ASN A 59 -26.71 -0.59 -12.75
N ALA A 60 -27.14 -0.60 -11.49
CA ALA A 60 -26.35 -0.14 -10.35
C ALA A 60 -26.72 -0.98 -9.11
N VAL A 61 -25.74 -1.21 -8.24
CA VAL A 61 -25.89 -1.96 -6.98
C VAL A 61 -25.55 -1.04 -5.82
N PRO A 62 -26.47 -0.81 -4.86
CA PRO A 62 -26.11 -0.18 -3.61
C PRO A 62 -25.19 -1.11 -2.82
N ILE A 63 -24.01 -0.62 -2.45
CA ILE A 63 -23.09 -1.34 -1.59
C ILE A 63 -23.24 -0.76 -0.20
N ILE A 64 -23.68 -1.57 0.76
CA ILE A 64 -23.90 -1.14 2.14
C ILE A 64 -23.06 -2.04 3.03
N LEU A 65 -22.15 -1.43 3.77
CA LEU A 65 -21.33 -2.11 4.76
C LEU A 65 -21.81 -1.74 6.17
N GLN A 66 -21.83 -2.73 7.06
CA GLN A 66 -21.81 -2.47 8.48
C GLN A 66 -20.36 -2.51 8.94
N ILE A 67 -19.90 -1.43 9.57
CA ILE A 67 -18.51 -1.24 9.96
C ILE A 67 -18.45 -0.91 11.44
N SER A 68 -17.60 -1.61 12.18
CA SER A 68 -17.29 -1.29 13.58
C SER A 68 -15.79 -1.43 13.85
N ASN A 69 -15.33 -0.83 14.96
CA ASN A 69 -13.91 -0.74 15.31
C ASN A 69 -13.02 -0.05 14.25
N TRP A 70 -13.62 0.80 13.41
CA TRP A 70 -12.91 1.48 12.33
C TRP A 70 -13.52 2.84 12.06
N THR A 71 -12.67 3.86 11.93
CA THR A 71 -13.05 5.21 11.52
C THR A 71 -12.70 5.39 10.05
N LEU A 72 -13.69 5.73 9.24
CA LEU A 72 -13.46 6.02 7.83
C LEU A 72 -13.01 7.47 7.64
N ASP A 73 -11.86 7.68 6.99
CA ASP A 73 -11.30 9.00 6.73
C ASP A 73 -10.38 9.01 5.50
N CYS A 74 -10.88 9.53 4.38
CA CYS A 74 -10.13 9.66 3.13
C CYS A 74 -9.10 10.80 3.19
N SER A 75 -9.25 11.75 4.12
CA SER A 75 -8.33 12.90 4.21
C SER A 75 -6.93 12.50 4.68
N LEU A 76 -6.80 11.31 5.27
CA LEU A 76 -5.54 10.74 5.72
C LEU A 76 -4.94 9.73 4.73
N ALA A 77 -5.58 9.49 3.58
CA ALA A 77 -5.02 8.63 2.54
C ALA A 77 -3.68 9.18 2.03
N GLY A 78 -2.67 8.30 1.91
CA GLY A 78 -1.29 8.65 1.60
C GLY A 78 -0.47 9.22 2.77
N THR A 79 -1.01 9.25 4.00
CA THR A 79 -0.30 9.70 5.21
C THR A 79 0.12 8.51 6.09
N PRO A 80 0.95 8.72 7.14
CA PRO A 80 1.28 7.64 8.07
C PRO A 80 0.04 7.00 8.72
N ASN A 81 0.14 5.72 9.03
CA ASN A 81 -0.95 4.95 9.63
C ASN A 81 -1.36 5.51 10.99
N LYS A 82 -2.69 5.65 11.15
CA LYS A 82 -3.33 6.01 12.41
C LYS A 82 -4.21 4.84 12.84
N ALA A 83 -3.92 4.27 14.01
CA ALA A 83 -4.64 3.13 14.55
C ALA A 83 -6.17 3.31 14.50
N GLY A 84 -6.88 2.30 13.99
CA GLY A 84 -8.35 2.30 13.90
C GLY A 84 -8.93 3.31 12.91
N THR A 85 -8.13 3.85 11.99
CA THR A 85 -8.57 4.81 10.96
C THR A 85 -8.07 4.36 9.59
N GLY A 86 -8.90 4.55 8.57
CA GLY A 86 -8.51 4.28 7.18
C GLY A 86 -9.70 4.38 6.24
N HIS A 87 -9.74 3.51 5.23
CA HIS A 87 -10.80 3.46 4.23
C HIS A 87 -11.02 2.02 3.79
N TRP A 88 -11.85 1.79 2.77
CA TRP A 88 -11.99 0.46 2.19
C TRP A 88 -11.98 0.53 0.66
N HIS A 89 -11.44 -0.51 0.05
CA HIS A 89 -11.43 -0.71 -1.39
C HIS A 89 -12.62 -1.57 -1.80
N LEU A 90 -13.38 -1.08 -2.78
CA LEU A 90 -14.39 -1.87 -3.48
C LEU A 90 -13.74 -2.56 -4.66
N LEU A 91 -13.78 -3.89 -4.68
CA LEU A 91 -13.32 -4.69 -5.80
C LEU A 91 -14.50 -5.42 -6.45
N LEU A 92 -14.51 -5.44 -7.77
CA LEU A 92 -15.40 -6.27 -8.59
C LEU A 92 -14.52 -7.22 -9.41
N ASP A 93 -14.69 -8.52 -9.21
CA ASP A 93 -13.92 -9.57 -9.88
C ASP A 93 -12.39 -9.36 -9.80
N LYS A 94 -11.93 -8.93 -8.60
CA LYS A 94 -10.53 -8.57 -8.28
C LYS A 94 -10.02 -7.26 -8.89
N GLY A 95 -10.82 -6.58 -9.71
CA GLY A 95 -10.51 -5.24 -10.20
C GLY A 95 -10.90 -4.19 -9.16
N LEU A 96 -9.95 -3.31 -8.79
CA LEU A 96 -10.24 -2.15 -7.96
C LEU A 96 -11.22 -1.23 -8.70
N VAL A 97 -12.36 -0.95 -8.07
CA VAL A 97 -13.38 -0.02 -8.56
C VAL A 97 -13.14 1.36 -7.95
N ASN A 98 -13.01 1.43 -6.63
CA ASN A 98 -12.86 2.70 -5.92
C ASN A 98 -12.28 2.51 -4.51
N MET A 99 -11.81 3.62 -3.94
CA MET A 99 -11.52 3.82 -2.53
C MET A 99 -12.69 4.59 -1.90
N ILE A 100 -13.22 4.10 -0.77
CA ILE A 100 -14.46 4.61 -0.18
C ILE A 100 -14.27 4.88 1.32
N CYS A 101 -14.83 6.00 1.79
CA CYS A 101 -14.80 6.44 3.18
C CYS A 101 -16.19 6.69 3.77
N ASP A 102 -17.20 6.06 3.19
CA ASP A 102 -18.56 6.01 3.68
C ASP A 102 -18.97 4.52 3.81
N PRO A 103 -19.83 4.13 4.77
CA PRO A 103 -20.40 2.79 4.80
C PRO A 103 -21.25 2.46 3.57
N VAL A 104 -21.67 3.46 2.79
CA VAL A 104 -22.51 3.31 1.60
C VAL A 104 -21.76 3.76 0.35
N SER A 105 -21.90 2.98 -0.73
CA SER A 105 -21.43 3.32 -2.06
C SER A 105 -22.39 2.81 -3.12
N THR A 106 -22.17 3.18 -4.38
CA THR A 106 -22.93 2.66 -5.52
C THR A 106 -21.97 2.10 -6.55
N LEU A 107 -22.11 0.82 -6.85
CA LEU A 107 -21.40 0.15 -7.94
C LEU A 107 -22.20 0.32 -9.23
N ILE A 108 -21.65 1.03 -10.21
CA ILE A 108 -22.25 1.17 -11.54
C ILE A 108 -21.82 -0.01 -12.42
N LEU A 109 -22.78 -0.70 -13.04
CA LEU A 109 -22.55 -1.91 -13.84
C LEU A 109 -22.40 -1.61 -15.35
N GLN A 110 -22.02 -0.38 -15.70
CA GLN A 110 -21.73 0.00 -17.09
C GLN A 110 -20.58 -0.87 -17.62
N ASN A 111 -20.80 -1.51 -18.77
CA ASN A 111 -19.86 -2.45 -19.40
C ASN A 111 -19.54 -3.72 -18.59
N VAL A 112 -20.25 -3.97 -17.49
CA VAL A 112 -20.18 -5.27 -16.80
C VAL A 112 -21.06 -6.26 -17.57
N LYS A 113 -20.52 -7.46 -17.83
CA LYS A 113 -21.26 -8.51 -18.55
C LYS A 113 -22.32 -9.11 -17.64
N PRO A 114 -23.50 -9.53 -18.13
CA PRO A 114 -24.43 -10.33 -17.35
C PRO A 114 -23.80 -11.62 -16.81
N GLY A 115 -24.21 -12.05 -15.62
CA GLY A 115 -23.77 -13.28 -14.97
C GLY A 115 -23.32 -13.09 -13.51
N LYS A 116 -22.73 -14.14 -12.94
CA LYS A 116 -22.22 -14.14 -11.57
C LYS A 116 -20.95 -13.29 -11.45
N HIS A 117 -20.93 -12.45 -10.42
CA HIS A 117 -19.80 -11.61 -10.05
C HIS A 117 -19.42 -11.79 -8.59
N LEU A 118 -18.15 -11.49 -8.28
CA LEU A 118 -17.63 -11.44 -6.93
C LEU A 118 -17.37 -9.98 -6.54
N LEU A 119 -18.07 -9.52 -5.51
CA LEU A 119 -17.79 -8.26 -4.83
C LEU A 119 -16.91 -8.54 -3.62
N ALA A 120 -15.88 -7.71 -3.42
CA ALA A 120 -15.10 -7.69 -2.19
C ALA A 120 -15.00 -6.27 -1.63
N ALA A 121 -15.09 -6.17 -0.31
CA ALA A 121 -14.74 -4.96 0.44
C ALA A 121 -13.50 -5.28 1.26
N VAL A 122 -12.41 -4.55 1.01
CA VAL A 122 -11.11 -4.76 1.66
C VAL A 122 -10.77 -3.49 2.45
N PRO A 123 -10.72 -3.51 3.79
CA PRO A 123 -10.24 -2.37 4.56
C PRO A 123 -8.78 -2.07 4.22
N ALA A 124 -8.40 -0.80 4.21
CA ALA A 124 -7.05 -0.36 3.96
C ALA A 124 -6.65 0.74 4.93
N GLN A 125 -5.37 0.77 5.29
CA GLN A 125 -4.79 1.80 6.15
C GLN A 125 -4.47 3.08 5.36
N ASN A 126 -4.04 4.13 6.06
CA ASN A 126 -3.72 5.43 5.47
C ASN A 126 -2.60 5.34 4.42
N ASP A 127 -1.63 4.44 4.60
CA ASP A 127 -0.56 4.19 3.63
C ASP A 127 -0.97 3.31 2.44
N HIS A 128 -2.28 3.02 2.30
CA HIS A 128 -2.89 2.13 1.32
C HIS A 128 -2.51 0.64 1.48
N GLU A 129 -1.94 0.24 2.62
CA GLU A 129 -1.79 -1.18 2.92
C GLU A 129 -3.17 -1.81 3.16
N GLU A 130 -3.49 -2.85 2.39
CA GLU A 130 -4.73 -3.62 2.54
C GLU A 130 -4.69 -4.55 3.75
N LEU A 131 -5.77 -4.55 4.53
CA LEU A 131 -5.99 -5.45 5.66
C LEU A 131 -6.75 -6.69 5.19
N GLU A 132 -6.12 -7.51 4.35
CA GLU A 132 -6.74 -8.68 3.68
C GLU A 132 -7.45 -9.65 4.64
N LYS A 133 -6.99 -9.76 5.90
CA LYS A 133 -7.63 -10.61 6.92
C LYS A 133 -9.05 -10.19 7.27
N ALA A 134 -9.36 -8.91 7.10
CA ALA A 134 -10.69 -8.33 7.34
C ALA A 134 -11.50 -8.17 6.04
N GLU A 135 -11.02 -8.72 4.91
CA GLU A 135 -11.77 -8.75 3.66
C GLU A 135 -13.09 -9.52 3.84
N VAL A 136 -14.17 -8.95 3.31
CA VAL A 136 -15.45 -9.65 3.17
C VAL A 136 -15.89 -9.68 1.72
N LYS A 137 -16.63 -10.74 1.37
CA LYS A 137 -17.06 -11.05 0.02
C LYS A 137 -18.54 -11.33 -0.04
N ALA A 138 -19.14 -10.96 -1.15
CA ALA A 138 -20.49 -11.38 -1.53
C ALA A 138 -20.51 -11.66 -3.03
N THR A 139 -21.27 -12.67 -3.43
CA THR A 139 -21.60 -12.91 -4.83
C THR A 139 -22.94 -12.28 -5.18
N PHE A 140 -23.10 -11.86 -6.43
CA PHE A 140 -24.40 -11.48 -6.98
C PHE A 140 -24.48 -11.96 -8.44
N ASP A 141 -25.69 -12.17 -8.93
CA ASP A 141 -25.95 -12.55 -10.33
C ASP A 141 -26.59 -11.38 -11.06
N TYR A 142 -25.85 -10.78 -12.00
CA TYR A 142 -26.30 -9.63 -12.75
C TYR A 142 -27.12 -10.06 -13.97
N GLN A 143 -28.41 -9.78 -13.93
CA GLN A 143 -29.38 -10.10 -14.99
C GLN A 143 -30.15 -8.82 -15.37
N PRO A 144 -29.51 -7.88 -16.11
CA PRO A 144 -30.10 -6.56 -16.36
C PRO A 144 -31.42 -6.67 -17.12
N ALA A 145 -32.49 -6.09 -16.57
CA ALA A 145 -33.78 -5.99 -17.27
C ALA A 145 -33.68 -5.06 -18.50
N HIS A 146 -32.87 -4.01 -18.38
CA HIS A 146 -32.63 -3.02 -19.43
C HIS A 146 -31.13 -2.66 -19.45
N PRO A 147 -30.28 -3.47 -20.12
CA PRO A 147 -28.83 -3.25 -20.10
C PRO A 147 -28.46 -1.90 -20.72
N LEU A 148 -27.50 -1.21 -20.10
CA LEU A 148 -26.93 0.01 -20.66
C LEU A 148 -26.21 -0.30 -21.99
N PRO A 149 -26.27 0.60 -22.98
CA PRO A 149 -25.48 0.45 -24.20
C PRO A 149 -23.99 0.42 -23.84
N PRO A 150 -23.18 -0.42 -24.50
CA PRO A 150 -21.74 -0.44 -24.27
C PRO A 150 -21.11 0.93 -24.54
N VAL A 151 -20.30 1.40 -23.60
CA VAL A 151 -19.48 2.60 -23.79
C VAL A 151 -18.08 2.16 -24.19
N THR A 152 -17.66 2.52 -25.40
CA THR A 152 -16.29 2.32 -25.84
C THR A 152 -15.44 3.51 -25.43
N GLY A 153 -14.25 3.25 -24.87
CA GLY A 153 -13.28 4.31 -24.61
C GLY A 153 -12.90 5.05 -25.89
N LEU A 154 -12.59 6.33 -25.76
CA LEU A 154 -11.99 7.11 -26.83
C LEU A 154 -10.64 6.50 -27.19
N ASN A 155 -10.46 6.06 -28.43
CA ASN A 155 -9.14 5.71 -28.94
C ASN A 155 -8.37 6.99 -29.27
N LEU A 156 -7.69 7.53 -28.27
CA LEU A 156 -6.83 8.71 -28.42
C LEU A 156 -5.41 8.36 -28.88
N GLY A 157 -5.15 7.08 -29.22
CA GLY A 157 -3.80 6.54 -29.44
C GLY A 157 -3.20 5.94 -28.16
N LYS A 158 -1.93 5.55 -28.21
CA LYS A 158 -1.22 4.98 -27.04
C LYS A 158 -1.05 6.07 -25.96
N PRO A 159 -1.60 5.89 -24.75
CA PRO A 159 -1.44 6.86 -23.67
C PRO A 159 0.03 6.93 -23.24
N SER A 160 0.50 8.12 -22.87
CA SER A 160 1.83 8.33 -22.31
C SER A 160 1.80 9.41 -21.22
N VAL A 161 2.55 9.17 -20.15
CA VAL A 161 2.81 10.14 -19.09
C VAL A 161 4.31 10.31 -18.96
N THR A 162 4.81 11.55 -18.91
CA THR A 162 6.22 11.86 -18.67
C THR A 162 6.32 12.86 -17.52
N ILE A 163 7.18 12.57 -16.54
CA ILE A 163 7.51 13.54 -15.49
C ILE A 163 8.43 14.60 -16.10
N LEU A 164 7.96 15.84 -16.17
CA LEU A 164 8.75 16.99 -16.61
C LEU A 164 9.56 17.59 -15.46
N SER A 165 9.04 17.51 -14.23
CA SER A 165 9.70 17.99 -13.02
C SER A 165 9.21 17.21 -11.79
N PRO A 166 10.08 16.89 -10.82
CA PRO A 166 11.52 17.12 -10.85
C PRO A 166 12.22 16.26 -11.92
N LYS A 167 13.34 16.75 -12.46
CA LYS A 167 14.14 15.96 -13.40
C LYS A 167 14.65 14.71 -12.67
N ASN A 168 14.79 13.61 -13.40
CA ASN A 168 15.36 12.39 -12.85
C ASN A 168 16.70 12.66 -12.16
N GLY A 169 16.84 12.22 -10.90
CA GLY A 169 18.02 12.45 -10.07
C GLY A 169 18.09 13.80 -9.35
N ALA A 170 17.09 14.68 -9.47
CA ALA A 170 17.06 15.92 -8.70
C ALA A 170 16.79 15.66 -7.21
N THR A 171 17.51 16.37 -6.35
CA THR A 171 17.20 16.45 -4.92
C THR A 171 16.05 17.43 -4.70
N VAL A 172 14.95 16.96 -4.12
CA VAL A 172 13.84 17.81 -3.66
C VAL A 172 14.00 18.10 -2.18
N SER A 173 13.63 19.31 -1.74
CA SER A 173 13.69 19.75 -0.34
C SER A 173 12.39 20.43 0.07
N GLY A 174 12.06 20.37 1.36
CA GLY A 174 10.79 20.87 1.90
C GLY A 174 9.78 19.76 2.17
N GLN A 175 8.65 20.14 2.79
CA GLN A 175 7.56 19.20 3.10
C GLN A 175 6.70 18.85 1.88
N THR A 176 6.75 19.68 0.83
CA THR A 176 6.04 19.49 -0.43
C THR A 176 6.92 19.93 -1.60
N PHE A 177 6.65 19.40 -2.80
CA PHE A 177 7.26 19.84 -4.05
C PHE A 177 6.25 19.68 -5.20
N SER A 178 6.45 20.43 -6.29
CA SER A 178 5.59 20.32 -7.46
C SER A 178 6.04 19.18 -8.38
N LEU A 179 5.09 18.29 -8.68
CA LEU A 179 5.23 17.25 -9.69
C LEU A 179 4.50 17.70 -10.96
N VAL A 180 5.23 17.82 -12.07
CA VAL A 180 4.69 18.30 -13.34
C VAL A 180 4.75 17.18 -14.36
N PHE A 181 3.62 16.91 -15.00
CA PHE A 181 3.49 15.84 -15.99
C PHE A 181 3.15 16.40 -17.37
N ASP A 182 3.71 15.78 -18.41
CA ASP A 182 3.13 15.80 -19.75
C ASP A 182 2.28 14.55 -19.92
N VAL A 183 1.00 14.73 -20.27
CA VAL A 183 0.06 13.63 -20.50
C VAL A 183 -0.44 13.74 -21.93
N ARG A 184 -0.26 12.68 -22.71
CA ARG A 184 -0.71 12.62 -24.10
C ARG A 184 -1.62 11.43 -24.32
N ASN A 185 -2.52 11.58 -25.30
CA ASN A 185 -3.44 10.52 -25.73
C ASN A 185 -4.29 9.96 -24.58
N PHE A 186 -4.55 10.79 -23.57
CA PHE A 186 -5.35 10.46 -22.40
C PHE A 186 -6.02 11.72 -21.88
N ARG A 187 -7.27 11.61 -21.43
CA ARG A 187 -7.98 12.69 -20.74
C ARG A 187 -7.95 12.42 -19.25
N LEU A 188 -7.31 13.31 -18.50
CA LEU A 188 -7.38 13.29 -17.04
C LEU A 188 -8.83 13.61 -16.63
N SER A 189 -9.35 12.85 -15.68
CA SER A 189 -10.68 13.00 -15.08
C SER A 189 -10.63 13.91 -13.85
#